data_AF-A0AAP9WLR7-F1
#
_entry.id   AF-A0AAP9WLR7-F1
#
_cell.length_a   1.000
_cell.length_b   1.000
_cell.length_c   1.000
_cell.angle_alpha   90.00
_cell.angle_beta   90.00
_cell.angle_gamma   90.00
#
_symmetry.space_group_name_H-M   'P 1'
#
loop_
_entity.id
_entity.type
_entity.pdbx_description
1 polymer ?
#
loop_
_entity_poly.entity_id
_entity_poly.type
_entity_poly.pdbx_seq_one_letter_code
_entity_poly.pdbx_strand_id
1 'polypeptide(L)'
;MIILYKNLNYFYQEQMTQNNPIIDRIKRRIFELAKFHNLRKGESLSVQNITSSLMKESNGPVEKGPEISATINQLIAEGLFTAKNADPAIFLTDLGYKYIEENL
;
A
#
# COMPACT_ATOMS: atom_id res chain seq x y z
N MET A 1 23.01 -15.47 -35.17
CA MET A 1 21.78 -14.66 -35.07
C MET A 1 21.57 -14.37 -33.59
N ILE A 2 21.55 -13.09 -33.23
CA ILE A 2 21.79 -12.60 -31.87
C ILE A 2 20.50 -12.62 -31.04
N ILE A 3 20.72 -13.00 -29.77
CA ILE A 3 19.85 -13.10 -28.61
C ILE A 3 18.89 -11.90 -28.49
N LEU A 4 17.57 -12.14 -28.56
CA LEU A 4 16.54 -11.09 -28.41
C LEU A 4 15.49 -11.36 -27.31
N TYR A 5 15.65 -12.42 -26.50
CA TYR A 5 14.65 -12.77 -25.47
C TYR A 5 15.05 -12.46 -24.02
N LYS A 6 16.29 -12.01 -23.76
CA LYS A 6 16.73 -11.70 -22.39
C LYS A 6 16.40 -10.28 -21.90
N ASN A 7 16.10 -9.33 -22.80
CA ASN A 7 15.92 -7.92 -22.43
C ASN A 7 14.50 -7.54 -22.01
N LEU A 8 13.47 -8.32 -22.35
CA LEU A 8 12.09 -8.01 -21.93
C LEU A 8 11.89 -8.26 -20.43
N ASN A 9 12.41 -9.37 -19.90
CA ASN A 9 12.30 -9.66 -18.47
C ASN A 9 13.08 -8.66 -17.61
N TYR A 10 14.22 -8.18 -18.09
CA TYR A 10 15.02 -7.18 -17.38
C TYR A 10 14.31 -5.81 -17.35
N PHE A 11 13.69 -5.39 -18.46
CA PHE A 11 12.92 -4.15 -18.51
C PHE A 11 11.67 -4.21 -17.62
N TYR A 12 10.98 -5.35 -17.56
CA TYR A 12 9.85 -5.54 -16.63
C TYR A 12 10.29 -5.61 -15.17
N GLN A 13 11.46 -6.18 -14.85
CA GLN A 13 12.02 -6.18 -13.49
C GLN A 13 12.53 -4.81 -13.03
N GLU A 14 13.12 -4.01 -13.93
CA GLU A 14 13.56 -2.64 -13.61
C GLU A 14 12.38 -1.68 -13.39
N GLN A 15 11.22 -1.91 -14.03
CA GLN A 15 10.00 -1.17 -13.70
C GLN A 15 9.38 -1.58 -12.35
N MET A 16 9.71 -2.76 -11.81
CA MET A 16 9.28 -3.17 -10.46
C MET A 16 10.16 -2.60 -9.34
N THR A 17 11.25 -1.90 -9.67
CA THR A 17 12.23 -1.35 -8.70
C THR A 17 12.45 0.15 -8.80
N GLN A 18 11.61 0.89 -9.54
CA GLN A 18 11.56 2.33 -9.35
C GLN A 18 10.76 2.65 -8.09
N ASN A 19 11.45 3.06 -7.03
CA ASN A 19 10.86 3.73 -5.86
C ASN A 19 9.94 4.83 -6.38
N ASN A 20 8.63 4.58 -6.37
CA ASN A 20 7.66 5.59 -6.71
C ASN A 20 7.41 6.38 -5.43
N PRO A 21 7.95 7.62 -5.30
CA PRO A 21 7.89 8.36 -4.05
C PRO A 21 6.46 8.69 -3.63
N ILE A 22 5.51 8.69 -4.57
CA ILE A 22 4.08 8.85 -4.27
C ILE A 22 3.55 7.59 -3.61
N ILE A 23 3.82 6.42 -4.17
CA ILE A 23 3.38 5.13 -3.61
C ILE A 23 3.99 4.91 -2.22
N ASP A 24 5.30 5.16 -2.05
CA ASP A 24 5.96 5.00 -0.75
C ASP A 24 5.37 5.94 0.31
N ARG A 25 5.07 7.18 -0.07
CA ARG A 25 4.38 8.14 0.80
C ARG A 25 2.97 7.66 1.16
N ILE A 26 2.20 7.18 0.19
CA ILE A 26 0.85 6.65 0.44
C ILE A 26 0.91 5.43 1.36
N LYS A 27 1.85 4.49 1.13
CA LYS A 27 2.07 3.32 2.01
C LYS A 27 2.32 3.76 3.44
N ARG A 28 3.29 4.67 3.64
CA ARG A 28 3.64 5.21 4.96
C ARG A 28 2.41 5.78 5.66
N ARG A 29 1.63 6.60 4.96
CA ARG A 29 0.43 7.24 5.52
C ARG A 29 -0.71 6.25 5.84
N ILE A 30 -0.86 5.18 5.06
CA ILE A 30 -1.81 4.10 5.38
C ILE A 30 -1.42 3.41 6.70
N PHE A 31 -0.13 3.15 6.91
CA PHE A 31 0.35 2.57 8.16
C PHE A 31 0.25 3.54 9.35
N GLU A 32 0.52 4.83 9.13
CA GLU A 32 0.29 5.87 10.16
C GLU A 32 -1.19 5.94 10.55
N LEU A 33 -2.10 5.81 9.58
CA LEU A 33 -3.54 5.73 9.86
C LEU A 33 -3.88 4.48 10.66
N ALA A 34 -3.30 3.32 10.31
CA ALA A 34 -3.48 2.09 11.08
C ALA A 34 -3.03 2.25 12.54
N LYS A 35 -1.85 2.86 12.75
CA LYS A 35 -1.31 3.17 14.08
C LYS A 35 -2.16 4.17 14.85
N PHE A 36 -2.62 5.23 14.20
CA PHE A 36 -3.50 6.23 14.80
C PHE A 36 -4.82 5.62 15.32
N HIS A 37 -5.37 4.66 14.58
CA HIS A 37 -6.54 3.88 15.01
C HIS A 37 -6.22 2.77 16.01
N ASN A 38 -4.96 2.61 16.42
CA ASN A 38 -4.47 1.55 17.33
C ASN A 38 -4.87 0.14 16.87
N LEU A 39 -4.82 -0.11 15.56
CA LEU A 39 -5.25 -1.39 15.01
C LEU A 39 -4.36 -2.54 15.50
N ARG A 40 -5.03 -3.59 15.95
CA ARG A 40 -4.42 -4.88 16.25
C ARG A 40 -4.41 -5.76 15.00
N LYS A 41 -3.61 -6.82 15.04
CA LYS A 41 -3.64 -7.89 14.03
C LYS A 41 -5.07 -8.39 13.79
N GLY A 42 -5.46 -8.50 12.53
CA GLY A 42 -6.78 -8.93 12.09
C GLY A 42 -7.88 -7.87 12.17
N GLU A 43 -7.60 -6.68 12.71
CA GLU A 43 -8.52 -5.53 12.63
C GLU A 43 -8.39 -4.81 11.28
N SER A 44 -9.39 -4.00 10.92
CA SER A 44 -9.55 -3.48 9.55
C SER A 44 -9.52 -1.96 9.44
N LEU A 45 -9.09 -1.49 8.27
CA LEU A 45 -9.29 -0.14 7.77
C LEU A 45 -10.27 -0.18 6.61
N SER A 46 -11.30 0.66 6.67
CA SER A 46 -12.17 0.92 5.53
C SER A 46 -11.39 1.63 4.41
N VAL A 47 -11.54 1.16 3.17
CA VAL A 47 -10.98 1.81 1.98
C VAL A 47 -11.53 3.22 1.82
N GLN A 48 -12.79 3.45 2.20
CA GLN A 48 -13.40 4.79 2.20
C GLN A 48 -12.72 5.72 3.20
N ASN A 49 -12.40 5.24 4.41
CA ASN A 49 -11.69 6.03 5.42
C ASN A 49 -10.27 6.37 4.97
N ILE A 50 -9.55 5.40 4.38
CA ILE A 50 -8.23 5.63 3.78
C ILE A 50 -8.31 6.73 2.72
N THR A 51 -9.21 6.56 1.75
CA THR A 51 -9.37 7.49 0.62
C THR A 51 -9.74 8.88 1.10
N SER A 52 -10.71 8.98 2.02
CA SER A 52 -11.16 10.27 2.57
C SER A 52 -10.06 10.97 3.38
N SER A 53 -9.24 10.21 4.11
CA SER A 53 -8.14 10.78 4.88
C SER A 53 -7.01 11.29 3.99
N LEU A 54 -6.63 10.55 2.95
CA LEU A 54 -5.51 10.87 2.06
C LEU A 54 -5.83 11.96 1.04
N MET A 55 -7.11 12.12 0.67
CA MET A 55 -7.56 13.19 -0.22
C MET A 55 -7.84 14.51 0.51
N LYS A 56 -7.76 14.54 1.83
CA LYS A 56 -8.02 15.75 2.63
C LYS A 56 -6.74 16.54 2.85
N GLU A 57 -6.72 17.78 2.38
CA GLU A 57 -5.56 18.68 2.47
C GLU A 57 -5.09 18.92 3.91
N SER A 58 -6.00 18.90 4.89
CA SER A 58 -5.64 19.05 6.31
C SER A 58 -4.77 17.91 6.86
N ASN A 59 -4.65 16.80 6.14
CA ASN A 59 -3.94 15.60 6.58
C ASN A 59 -2.60 15.41 5.84
N GLY A 60 -2.15 16.42 5.07
CA GLY A 60 -0.93 16.38 4.27
C GLY A 60 -1.19 16.52 2.77
N PRO A 61 -0.23 16.12 1.90
CA PRO A 61 -0.41 16.18 0.45
C PRO A 61 -1.68 15.44 0.00
N VAL A 62 -2.43 16.03 -0.92
CA VAL A 62 -3.63 15.41 -1.48
C VAL A 62 -3.21 14.32 -2.47
N GLU A 63 -3.55 13.07 -2.15
CA GLU A 63 -3.25 11.91 -3.00
C GLU A 63 -4.39 11.65 -3.99
N LYS A 64 -4.11 11.05 -5.14
CA LYS A 64 -5.15 10.73 -6.13
C LYS A 64 -5.74 9.35 -5.91
N GLY A 65 -7.05 9.22 -6.12
CA GLY A 65 -7.78 7.95 -5.98
C GLY A 65 -7.09 6.74 -6.64
N PRO A 66 -6.67 6.82 -7.92
CA PRO A 66 -5.97 5.71 -8.57
C PRO A 66 -4.65 5.30 -7.90
N GLU A 67 -3.87 6.25 -7.39
CA GLU A 67 -2.60 6.00 -6.71
C GLU A 67 -2.85 5.33 -5.34
N ILE A 68 -3.90 5.76 -4.63
CA ILE A 68 -4.35 5.14 -3.38
C ILE A 68 -4.77 3.69 -3.64
N SER A 69 -5.63 3.44 -4.64
CA SER A 69 -6.09 2.09 -4.98
C SER A 69 -4.94 1.17 -5.41
N ALA A 70 -4.00 1.67 -6.23
CA ALA A 70 -2.82 0.92 -6.62
C ALA A 70 -1.95 0.56 -5.41
N THR A 71 -1.77 1.49 -4.48
CA THR A 71 -1.00 1.27 -3.26
C THR A 71 -1.65 0.24 -2.34
N ILE A 72 -2.98 0.29 -2.17
CA ILE A 72 -3.71 -0.72 -1.38
C ILE A 72 -3.51 -2.11 -1.98
N ASN A 73 -3.65 -2.26 -3.30
CA ASN A 73 -3.42 -3.53 -3.97
C ASN A 73 -1.99 -4.04 -3.80
N GLN A 74 -1.00 -3.14 -3.83
CA GLN A 74 0.38 -3.49 -3.59
C GLN A 74 0.62 -3.97 -2.16
N LEU A 75 0.05 -3.28 -1.15
CA LEU A 75 0.14 -3.71 0.25
C LEU A 75 -0.49 -5.10 0.49
N ILE A 76 -1.56 -5.42 -0.26
CA ILE A 76 -2.18 -6.75 -0.24
C ILE A 76 -1.28 -7.79 -0.92
N ALA A 77 -0.71 -7.46 -2.08
CA ALA A 77 0.20 -8.35 -2.80
C ALA A 77 1.49 -8.64 -2.01
N GLU A 78 1.95 -7.66 -1.22
CA GLU A 78 3.09 -7.78 -0.28
C GLU A 78 2.72 -8.54 1.01
N GLY A 79 1.45 -8.91 1.20
CA GLY A 79 0.97 -9.63 2.38
C GLY A 79 0.96 -8.81 3.66
N LEU A 80 1.09 -7.49 3.57
CA LEU A 80 1.05 -6.58 4.74
C LEU A 80 -0.39 -6.35 5.20
N PHE A 81 -1.32 -6.35 4.25
CA PHE A 81 -2.76 -6.39 4.51
C PHE A 81 -3.40 -7.56 3.75
N THR A 82 -4.61 -7.94 4.14
CA THR A 82 -5.46 -8.83 3.33
C THR A 82 -6.80 -8.19 3.05
N ALA A 83 -7.46 -8.58 1.97
CA ALA A 83 -8.84 -8.23 1.70
C ALA A 83 -9.71 -9.49 1.82
N LYS A 84 -10.93 -9.34 2.34
CA LYS A 84 -11.95 -10.39 2.29
C LYS A 84 -12.87 -10.10 1.11
N ASN A 85 -13.25 -11.14 0.37
CA ASN A 85 -14.19 -10.98 -0.73
C ASN A 85 -15.50 -10.36 -0.21
N ALA A 86 -15.93 -9.27 -0.85
CA ALA A 86 -17.12 -8.46 -0.53
C ALA A 86 -17.02 -7.43 0.62
N ASP A 87 -15.90 -7.30 1.32
CA ASP A 87 -15.72 -6.24 2.34
C ASP A 87 -14.92 -5.06 1.76
N PRO A 88 -15.44 -3.81 1.77
CA PRO A 88 -14.68 -2.62 1.36
C PRO A 88 -13.64 -2.19 2.41
N ALA A 89 -12.98 -3.16 3.05
CA ALA A 89 -11.97 -2.96 4.08
C ALA A 89 -10.76 -3.87 3.85
N ILE A 90 -9.62 -3.42 4.35
CA ILE A 90 -8.37 -4.19 4.38
C ILE A 90 -8.03 -4.52 5.83
N PHE A 91 -7.56 -5.74 6.06
CA PHE A 91 -7.28 -6.30 7.38
C PHE A 91 -5.79 -6.37 7.60
N LEU A 92 -5.32 -5.84 8.73
CA LEU A 92 -3.90 -5.82 9.08
C LEU A 92 -3.42 -7.25 9.36
N THR A 93 -2.36 -7.69 8.69
CA THR A 93 -1.76 -9.00 8.95
C THR A 93 -0.77 -8.96 10.10
N ASP A 94 -0.28 -10.13 10.54
CA ASP A 94 0.83 -10.20 11.48
C ASP A 94 2.10 -9.53 10.92
N LEU A 95 2.37 -9.67 9.62
CA LEU A 95 3.53 -9.05 8.97
C LEU A 95 3.38 -7.53 8.92
N GLY A 96 2.20 -7.03 8.56
CA GLY A 96 1.90 -5.60 8.55
C GLY A 96 1.94 -4.99 9.95
N TYR A 97 1.43 -5.70 10.96
CA TYR A 97 1.49 -5.26 12.36
C TYR A 97 2.94 -5.15 12.84
N LYS A 98 3.77 -6.18 12.58
CA LYS A 98 5.20 -6.15 12.87
C LYS A 98 5.91 -4.99 12.17
N TYR A 99 5.59 -4.74 10.90
CA TYR A 99 6.16 -3.62 10.15
C TYR A 99 5.87 -2.27 10.83
N ILE A 100 4.65 -2.05 11.35
CA ILE A 100 4.31 -0.84 12.09
C ILE A 100 5.19 -0.73 13.34
N GLU A 101 5.27 -1.76 14.17
CA GLU A 101 6.04 -1.73 15.42
C GLU A 101 7.54 -1.45 15.20
N GLU A 102 8.11 -1.93 14.09
CA GLU A 102 9.55 -1.80 13.81
C GLU A 102 9.93 -0.49 13.10
N ASN A 103 8.98 0.19 12.42
CA ASN A 103 9.30 1.28 11.50
C ASN A 103 8.55 2.60 11.77
N LEU A 104 7.57 2.61 12.68
CA LEU A 104 6.68 3.76 12.95
C LEU A 104 6.58 4.07 14.44
#